data_AF-A0AA92ETT0-F1
#
_entry.id   AF-A0AA92ETT0-F1
#
_cell.length_a   1.000
_cell.length_b   1.000
_cell.length_c   1.000
_cell.angle_alpha   90.00
_cell.angle_beta   90.00
_cell.angle_gamma   90.00
#
_symmetry.space_group_name_H-M   'P 1'
#
loop_
_entity.id
_entity.type
_entity.pdbx_description
1 polymer ?
#
loop_
_entity_poly.entity_id
_entity_poly.type
_entity_poly.pdbx_seq_one_letter_code
_entity_poly.pdbx_strand_id
1 'polypeptide(L)'
;MTKQFVFLSVAAMSVMWAISSPAQAQSLEQQLAQCTTIKNPLKRLVCFDDVAAGNTSSNTAVTNNNSPVAGTPAAERAQERAGNQGRAQSKETAQSKRERFGFEHLPDEEAEAAEPDRMDIRIASHSRNKVGVLTIETTDGQVWEQISAERFTIKEGEPYYLERGLFGSYFFLGREDSPRRTRVKRIK
;
A
#
# COMPACT_ATOMS: atom_id res chain seq x y z
N MET A 1 6.70 -77.66 -54.47
CA MET A 1 7.11 -76.80 -55.60
C MET A 1 6.59 -75.38 -55.37
N THR A 2 7.24 -74.63 -54.46
CA THR A 2 8.21 -73.57 -54.79
C THR A 2 7.63 -72.30 -55.45
N LYS A 3 6.38 -71.92 -55.17
CA LYS A 3 5.82 -70.62 -55.60
C LYS A 3 4.96 -69.86 -54.57
N GLN A 4 4.92 -70.31 -53.31
CA GLN A 4 4.19 -69.61 -52.23
C GLN A 4 5.08 -68.88 -51.22
N PHE A 5 6.40 -69.13 -51.23
CA PHE A 5 7.33 -68.50 -50.27
C PHE A 5 7.83 -67.11 -50.68
N VAL A 6 7.60 -66.67 -51.92
CA VAL A 6 8.07 -65.34 -52.37
C VAL A 6 7.11 -64.23 -51.94
N PHE A 7 5.81 -64.52 -51.77
CA PHE A 7 4.84 -63.51 -51.34
C PHE A 7 4.87 -63.21 -49.83
N LEU A 8 5.48 -64.08 -49.02
CA LEU A 8 5.62 -63.82 -47.58
C LEU A 8 6.82 -62.91 -47.22
N SER A 9 7.73 -62.64 -48.16
CA SER A 9 8.92 -61.81 -47.90
C SER A 9 8.73 -60.32 -48.21
N VAL A 10 7.61 -59.90 -48.82
CA VAL A 10 7.38 -58.50 -49.20
C VAL A 10 6.32 -57.81 -48.31
N ALA A 11 5.53 -58.57 -47.55
CA ALA A 11 4.46 -58.02 -46.70
C ALA A 11 4.89 -57.71 -45.25
N ALA A 12 6.14 -57.99 -44.87
CA ALA A 12 6.65 -57.74 -43.51
C ALA A 12 7.50 -56.44 -43.40
N MET A 13 7.55 -55.63 -44.47
CA MET A 13 8.40 -54.44 -44.54
C MET A 13 7.60 -53.20 -44.98
N SER A 14 6.48 -52.90 -44.32
CA SER A 14 5.79 -51.61 -44.52
C SER A 14 4.88 -51.13 -43.38
N VAL A 15 4.91 -51.73 -42.19
CA VAL A 15 4.10 -51.26 -41.05
C VAL A 15 5.00 -50.94 -39.85
N MET A 16 5.88 -49.96 -40.04
CA MET A 16 6.51 -49.19 -38.97
C MET A 16 6.63 -47.74 -39.45
N TRP A 17 5.48 -47.11 -39.69
CA TRP A 17 5.40 -45.65 -39.69
C TRP A 17 5.25 -45.20 -38.25
N ALA A 18 6.36 -44.71 -37.71
CA ALA A 18 6.41 -43.99 -36.45
C ALA A 18 5.36 -42.87 -36.48
N ILE A 19 4.44 -42.91 -35.52
CA ILE A 19 3.57 -41.78 -35.20
C ILE A 19 4.43 -40.80 -34.41
N SER A 20 5.27 -40.03 -35.10
CA SER A 20 5.98 -38.90 -34.51
C SER A 20 4.96 -37.79 -34.28
N SER A 21 4.44 -37.65 -33.06
CA SER A 21 3.66 -36.46 -32.71
C SER A 21 4.57 -35.23 -32.85
N PRO A 22 4.23 -34.21 -33.67
CA PRO A 22 4.93 -32.95 -33.60
C PRO A 22 4.65 -32.35 -32.23
N ALA A 23 5.69 -32.17 -31.41
CA ALA A 23 5.62 -31.29 -30.26
C ALA A 23 5.34 -29.88 -30.81
N GLN A 24 4.07 -29.46 -30.79
CA GLN A 24 3.67 -28.11 -31.15
C GLN A 24 4.23 -27.19 -30.06
N ALA A 25 5.36 -26.54 -30.36
CA ALA A 25 5.83 -25.42 -29.57
C ALA A 25 4.75 -24.32 -29.66
N GLN A 26 3.98 -24.14 -28.60
CA GLN A 26 3.00 -23.06 -28.53
C GLN A 26 3.77 -21.74 -28.56
N SER A 27 3.37 -20.82 -29.45
CA SER A 27 3.93 -19.48 -29.43
C SER A 27 3.50 -18.75 -28.16
N LEU A 28 4.32 -17.80 -27.71
CA LEU A 28 4.02 -16.96 -26.54
C LEU A 28 2.63 -16.31 -26.66
N GLU A 29 2.28 -15.86 -27.87
CA GLU A 29 0.97 -15.31 -28.21
C GLU A 29 -0.19 -16.28 -27.91
N GLN A 30 -0.02 -17.58 -28.23
CA GLN A 30 -1.03 -18.59 -27.96
C GLN A 30 -1.19 -18.88 -26.46
N GLN A 31 -0.10 -18.83 -25.70
CA GLN A 31 -0.12 -19.02 -24.24
C GLN A 31 -0.85 -17.86 -23.55
N LEU A 32 -0.58 -16.63 -23.96
CA LEU A 32 -1.26 -15.43 -23.46
C LEU A 32 -2.77 -15.46 -23.80
N ALA A 33 -3.13 -15.90 -25.00
CA ALA A 33 -4.52 -16.04 -25.42
C ALA A 33 -5.31 -17.03 -24.54
N GLN A 34 -4.68 -18.13 -24.10
CA GLN A 34 -5.33 -19.11 -23.22
C GLN A 34 -5.71 -18.51 -21.86
N CYS A 35 -4.86 -17.68 -21.26
CA CYS A 35 -5.16 -17.03 -19.99
C CYS A 35 -6.42 -16.15 -20.05
N THR A 36 -6.70 -15.52 -21.20
CA THR A 36 -7.89 -14.67 -21.37
C THR A 36 -9.22 -15.43 -21.25
N THR A 37 -9.22 -16.74 -21.48
CA THR A 37 -10.42 -17.58 -21.47
C THR A 37 -10.88 -17.96 -20.05
N ILE A 38 -10.03 -17.75 -19.03
CA ILE A 38 -10.31 -18.10 -17.63
C ILE A 38 -11.30 -17.10 -17.01
N LYS A 39 -12.46 -17.61 -16.55
CA LYS A 39 -13.52 -16.79 -15.94
C LYS A 39 -13.23 -16.33 -14.51
N ASN A 40 -12.49 -17.12 -13.73
CA ASN A 40 -12.14 -16.75 -12.37
C ASN A 40 -10.98 -15.72 -12.40
N PRO A 41 -11.16 -14.51 -11.83
CA PRO A 41 -10.18 -13.43 -11.96
C PRO A 41 -8.84 -13.75 -11.29
N LEU A 42 -8.85 -14.47 -10.16
CA LEU A 42 -7.64 -14.85 -9.45
C LEU A 42 -6.85 -15.89 -10.25
N LYS A 43 -7.52 -16.90 -10.80
CA LYS A 43 -6.88 -17.91 -11.66
C LYS A 43 -6.31 -17.30 -12.94
N ARG A 44 -7.00 -16.31 -13.51
CA ARG A 44 -6.53 -15.58 -14.69
C ARG A 44 -5.24 -14.82 -14.42
N LEU A 45 -5.15 -14.16 -13.25
CA LEU A 45 -3.95 -13.43 -12.84
C LEU A 45 -2.75 -14.38 -12.72
N VAL A 46 -2.92 -15.46 -11.96
CA VAL A 46 -1.87 -16.48 -11.77
C VAL A 46 -1.38 -17.06 -13.12
N CYS A 47 -2.30 -17.29 -14.06
CA CYS A 47 -1.94 -17.75 -15.41
C CYS A 47 -0.99 -16.78 -16.14
N PHE A 48 -1.21 -15.47 -16.05
CA PHE A 48 -0.33 -14.49 -16.67
C PHE A 48 1.05 -14.45 -16.00
N ASP A 49 1.09 -14.54 -14.67
CA ASP A 49 2.33 -14.55 -13.89
C ASP A 49 3.19 -15.79 -14.23
N ASP A 50 2.56 -16.96 -14.39
CA ASP A 50 3.26 -18.20 -14.75
C ASP A 50 3.88 -18.15 -16.15
N VAL A 51 3.18 -17.54 -17.13
CA VAL A 51 3.71 -17.33 -18.49
C VAL A 51 4.90 -16.37 -18.45
N ALA A 52 4.81 -15.29 -17.66
CA ALA A 52 5.91 -14.35 -17.47
C ALA A 52 7.12 -14.98 -16.75
N ALA A 53 6.88 -15.94 -15.86
CA ALA A 53 7.92 -16.70 -15.16
C ALA A 53 8.61 -17.78 -16.04
N GLY A 54 8.13 -17.98 -17.28
CA GLY A 54 8.69 -18.99 -18.19
C GLY A 54 8.21 -20.42 -17.90
N ASN A 55 7.18 -20.59 -17.06
CA ASN A 55 6.58 -21.89 -16.76
C ASN A 55 5.67 -22.32 -17.93
N THR A 56 6.28 -22.66 -19.06
CA THR A 56 5.62 -23.02 -20.33
C THR A 56 5.00 -24.43 -20.34
N SER A 57 4.63 -24.96 -19.18
CA SER A 57 4.01 -26.28 -19.04
C SER A 57 3.03 -26.30 -17.89
N SER A 58 1.87 -25.68 -18.11
CA SER A 58 0.66 -25.98 -17.36
C SER A 58 -0.47 -26.26 -18.33
N ASN A 59 -0.26 -27.24 -19.21
CA ASN A 59 -1.35 -28.09 -19.66
C ASN A 59 -1.76 -29.01 -18.50
N THR A 60 -2.08 -28.42 -17.33
CA THR A 60 -2.94 -29.09 -16.39
C THR A 60 -4.30 -28.98 -17.04
N ALA A 61 -4.79 -30.10 -17.55
CA ALA A 61 -6.20 -30.29 -17.81
C ALA A 61 -6.93 -30.06 -16.47
N VAL A 62 -7.18 -28.80 -16.14
CA VAL A 62 -8.05 -28.42 -15.04
C VAL A 62 -9.44 -28.58 -15.61
N THR A 63 -9.95 -29.79 -15.42
CA THR A 63 -11.37 -30.12 -15.50
C THR A 63 -12.18 -28.89 -15.10
N ASN A 64 -13.02 -28.44 -16.03
CA ASN A 64 -14.05 -27.43 -15.79
C ASN A 64 -15.00 -27.94 -14.70
N ASN A 65 -14.57 -27.88 -13.44
CA ASN A 65 -15.48 -27.86 -12.32
C ASN A 65 -16.05 -26.46 -12.26
N ASN A 66 -17.13 -26.26 -13.03
CA ASN A 66 -18.23 -25.43 -12.59
C ASN A 66 -18.74 -26.00 -11.26
N SER A 67 -18.00 -25.72 -10.20
CA SER A 67 -18.55 -25.79 -8.85
C SER A 67 -19.07 -24.38 -8.56
N PRO A 68 -20.39 -24.22 -8.32
CA PRO A 68 -20.86 -22.97 -7.80
C PRO A 68 -20.17 -22.83 -6.44
N VAL A 69 -19.43 -21.74 -6.22
CA VAL A 69 -19.28 -21.25 -4.85
C VAL A 69 -20.67 -20.81 -4.47
N ALA A 70 -21.43 -21.77 -3.96
CA ALA A 70 -22.74 -21.57 -3.41
C ALA A 70 -22.57 -20.52 -2.32
N GLY A 71 -23.21 -19.37 -2.55
CA GLY A 71 -23.54 -18.46 -1.47
C GLY A 71 -24.31 -19.28 -0.44
N THR A 72 -23.67 -19.59 0.68
CA THR A 72 -24.38 -20.03 1.87
C THR A 72 -25.06 -18.78 2.43
N PRO A 73 -26.36 -18.84 2.78
CA PRO A 73 -27.11 -17.68 3.26
C PRO A 73 -26.41 -17.04 4.46
N ALA A 74 -26.15 -15.74 4.33
CA ALA A 74 -25.56 -14.89 5.35
C ALA A 74 -26.57 -14.54 6.47
N ALA A 75 -27.27 -15.54 7.01
CA ALA A 75 -28.24 -15.35 8.09
C ALA A 75 -27.79 -15.93 9.44
N GLU A 76 -26.86 -16.89 9.48
CA GLU A 76 -26.54 -17.64 10.71
C GLU A 76 -25.07 -17.56 11.13
N ARG A 77 -24.44 -16.42 10.88
CA ARG A 77 -23.10 -16.09 11.42
C ARG A 77 -23.04 -14.73 12.12
N ALA A 78 -24.20 -14.13 12.37
CA ALA A 78 -24.32 -12.78 12.91
C ALA A 78 -24.35 -12.70 14.45
N GLN A 79 -24.36 -13.82 15.19
CA GLN A 79 -24.54 -13.75 16.65
C GLN A 79 -23.34 -14.16 17.51
N GLU A 80 -22.22 -14.57 16.92
CA GLU A 80 -21.10 -15.08 17.74
C GLU A 80 -19.72 -14.65 17.23
N ARG A 81 -19.55 -13.35 17.02
CA ARG A 81 -18.23 -12.70 17.10
C ARG A 81 -18.36 -11.32 17.74
N ALA A 82 -17.95 -11.27 19.02
CA ALA A 82 -17.21 -10.17 19.63
C ALA A 82 -17.84 -8.76 19.54
N GLY A 83 -18.38 -8.17 20.60
CA GLY A 83 -17.85 -8.29 21.96
C GLY A 83 -16.38 -7.90 21.99
N ASN A 84 -16.06 -6.71 21.47
CA ASN A 84 -14.88 -5.87 21.73
C ASN A 84 -14.53 -5.12 20.44
N GLN A 85 -15.09 -3.92 20.23
CA GLN A 85 -14.37 -2.75 19.70
C GLN A 85 -15.13 -1.49 20.11
N GLY A 86 -14.64 -0.85 21.16
CA GLY A 86 -14.89 0.57 21.37
C GLY A 86 -14.25 1.36 20.23
N ARG A 87 -15.07 1.83 19.31
CA ARG A 87 -15.01 3.15 18.69
C ARG A 87 -16.34 3.31 17.99
N ALA A 88 -17.15 4.25 18.44
CA ALA A 88 -18.34 4.68 17.72
C ALA A 88 -17.87 5.22 16.36
N GLN A 89 -17.81 4.34 15.36
CA GLN A 89 -17.52 4.72 14.00
C GLN A 89 -18.83 5.25 13.44
N SER A 90 -18.94 6.58 13.47
CA SER A 90 -20.01 7.32 12.81
C SER A 90 -20.19 6.75 11.41
N LYS A 91 -21.40 6.25 11.12
CA LYS A 91 -21.78 5.83 9.77
C LYS A 91 -21.85 7.09 8.93
N GLU A 92 -20.74 7.41 8.28
CA GLU A 92 -20.69 8.49 7.31
C GLU A 92 -21.63 8.18 6.14
N THR A 93 -22.54 9.09 5.86
CA THR A 93 -23.53 8.93 4.78
C THR A 93 -22.88 9.17 3.41
N ALA A 94 -23.48 8.63 2.34
CA ALA A 94 -23.02 8.87 0.97
C ALA A 94 -23.15 10.36 0.53
N GLN A 95 -23.90 11.15 1.30
CA GLN A 95 -24.04 12.58 1.10
C GLN A 95 -22.89 13.34 1.76
N SER A 96 -22.60 13.06 3.04
CA SER A 96 -21.43 13.65 3.71
C SER A 96 -20.12 13.30 3.01
N LYS A 97 -20.00 12.10 2.42
CA LYS A 97 -18.82 11.73 1.62
C LYS A 97 -18.66 12.56 0.35
N ARG A 98 -19.76 12.95 -0.30
CA ARG A 98 -19.72 13.82 -1.49
C ARG A 98 -19.42 15.26 -1.12
N GLU A 99 -19.96 15.73 -0.01
CA GLU A 99 -19.74 17.10 0.49
C GLU A 99 -18.31 17.31 0.97
N ARG A 100 -17.68 16.28 1.58
CA ARG A 100 -16.26 16.33 1.98
C ARG A 100 -15.28 16.01 0.85
N PHE A 101 -15.75 15.57 -0.32
CA PHE A 101 -14.87 15.25 -1.45
C PHE A 101 -14.18 16.52 -1.96
N GLY A 102 -12.85 16.58 -1.90
CA GLY A 102 -12.04 17.78 -2.16
C GLY A 102 -11.75 18.64 -0.93
N PHE A 103 -12.31 18.31 0.23
CA PHE A 103 -12.08 18.98 1.52
C PHE A 103 -11.51 18.03 2.58
N GLU A 104 -11.07 16.83 2.21
CA GLU A 104 -10.59 15.80 3.14
C GLU A 104 -9.32 16.19 3.90
N HIS A 105 -8.65 17.25 3.47
CA HIS A 105 -7.48 17.83 4.13
C HIS A 105 -7.83 18.95 5.11
N LEU A 106 -9.06 19.47 5.07
CA LEU A 106 -9.53 20.39 6.08
C LEU A 106 -9.87 19.57 7.32
N PRO A 107 -9.36 19.96 8.50
CA PRO A 107 -9.82 19.35 9.74
C PRO A 107 -11.34 19.51 9.84
N ASP A 108 -12.05 18.42 10.13
CA ASP A 108 -13.48 18.50 10.49
C ASP A 108 -13.63 19.39 11.75
N GLU A 109 -14.82 19.93 12.02
CA GLU A 109 -15.04 20.82 13.18
C GLU A 109 -14.61 20.19 14.52
N GLU A 110 -14.68 18.87 14.63
CA GLU A 110 -14.21 18.10 15.79
C GLU A 110 -12.67 17.97 15.84
N ALA A 111 -11.99 18.01 14.69
CA ALA A 111 -10.54 18.07 14.60
C ALA A 111 -10.01 19.50 14.78
N GLU A 112 -10.79 20.53 14.45
CA GLU A 112 -10.49 21.91 14.87
C GLU A 112 -10.70 22.12 16.37
N ALA A 113 -11.63 21.38 16.98
CA ALA A 113 -11.80 21.33 18.43
C ALA A 113 -10.77 20.44 19.13
N ALA A 114 -9.99 19.64 18.39
CA ALA A 114 -8.89 18.88 18.96
C ALA A 114 -7.77 19.84 19.39
N GLU A 115 -7.15 19.55 20.54
CA GLU A 115 -6.03 20.35 21.01
C GLU A 115 -4.94 20.41 19.92
N PRO A 116 -4.33 21.59 19.70
CA PRO A 116 -3.33 21.73 18.66
C PRO A 116 -2.19 20.74 18.90
N ASP A 117 -1.65 20.15 17.83
CA ASP A 117 -0.53 19.19 17.93
C ASP A 117 0.70 19.89 18.53
N ARG A 118 0.79 19.78 19.86
CA ARG A 118 1.74 20.47 20.74
C ARG A 118 2.61 19.46 21.45
N MET A 119 3.90 19.75 21.48
CA MET A 119 4.91 18.98 22.17
C MET A 119 5.69 19.89 23.13
N ASP A 120 5.77 19.50 24.40
CA ASP A 120 6.59 20.20 25.38
C ASP A 120 8.08 19.85 25.19
N ILE A 121 8.93 20.86 25.33
CA ILE A 121 10.38 20.76 25.18
C ILE A 121 11.09 21.53 26.31
N ARG A 122 12.37 21.20 26.51
CA ARG A 122 13.29 22.02 27.31
C ARG A 122 14.43 22.49 26.44
N ILE A 123 14.79 23.76 26.58
CA ILE A 123 15.90 24.36 25.84
C ILE A 123 17.17 24.18 26.66
N ALA A 124 18.12 23.43 26.10
CA ALA A 124 19.44 23.18 26.67
C ALA A 124 20.39 24.36 26.40
N SER A 125 20.35 24.92 25.19
CA SER A 125 21.17 26.07 24.82
C SER A 125 20.52 26.90 23.72
N HIS A 126 20.96 28.15 23.57
CA HIS A 126 20.57 28.97 22.43
C HIS A 126 21.73 29.85 21.93
N SER A 127 21.69 30.20 20.65
CA SER A 127 22.65 31.11 20.03
C SER A 127 21.98 32.01 19.00
N ARG A 128 22.68 33.10 18.61
CA ARG A 128 22.27 33.94 17.49
C ARG A 128 23.42 34.10 16.51
N ASN A 129 23.13 34.01 15.23
CA ASN A 129 24.12 34.29 14.19
C ASN A 129 24.35 35.81 14.01
N LYS A 130 25.27 36.20 13.12
CA LYS A 130 25.62 37.61 12.86
C LYS A 130 24.44 38.47 12.38
N VAL A 131 23.45 37.84 11.75
CA VAL A 131 22.20 38.48 11.26
C VAL A 131 21.15 38.52 12.37
N GLY A 132 21.41 37.87 13.50
CA GLY A 132 20.52 37.81 14.64
C GLY A 132 19.48 36.69 14.55
N VAL A 133 19.61 35.72 13.65
CA VAL A 133 18.70 34.55 13.63
C VAL A 133 18.98 33.67 14.84
N LEU A 134 17.93 33.29 15.57
CA LEU A 134 18.00 32.44 16.75
C LEU A 134 18.10 30.97 16.34
N THR A 135 19.02 30.25 16.97
CA THR A 135 19.08 28.79 16.95
C THR A 135 18.98 28.27 18.38
N ILE A 136 18.11 27.28 18.61
CA ILE A 136 17.96 26.62 19.92
C ILE A 136 18.32 25.14 19.79
N GLU A 137 18.89 24.60 20.86
CA GLU A 137 19.11 23.18 21.04
C GLU A 137 18.29 22.70 22.23
N THR A 138 17.53 21.62 22.03
CA THR A 138 16.71 21.02 23.06
C THR A 138 17.50 20.01 23.89
N THR A 139 17.00 19.65 25.06
CA THR A 139 17.66 18.67 25.95
C THR A 139 17.77 17.26 25.37
N ASP A 140 16.92 16.91 24.40
CA ASP A 140 16.97 15.67 23.64
C ASP A 140 17.81 15.79 22.35
N GLY A 141 18.52 16.91 22.15
CA GLY A 141 19.50 17.11 21.10
C GLY A 141 18.93 17.56 19.75
N GLN A 142 17.65 17.93 19.67
CA GLN A 142 17.08 18.50 18.46
C GLN A 142 17.54 19.95 18.30
N VAL A 143 17.75 20.39 17.06
CA VAL A 143 18.16 21.77 16.78
C VAL A 143 17.14 22.45 15.89
N TRP A 144 16.74 23.65 16.31
CA TRP A 144 15.70 24.44 15.67
C TRP A 144 16.19 25.85 15.36
N GLU A 145 15.88 26.34 14.16
CA GLU A 145 16.24 27.68 13.70
C GLU A 145 14.98 28.54 13.52
N GLN A 146 15.05 29.79 13.98
CA GLN A 146 13.99 30.78 13.82
C GLN A 146 13.87 31.22 12.36
N ILE A 147 12.64 31.21 11.84
CA ILE A 147 12.33 31.59 10.46
C ILE A 147 11.48 32.87 10.33
N SER A 148 11.05 33.43 11.45
CA SER A 148 10.27 34.68 11.50
C SER A 148 11.12 35.85 11.98
N ALA A 149 10.72 37.07 11.61
CA ALA A 149 11.58 38.26 11.73
C ALA A 149 11.61 38.88 13.14
N GLU A 150 10.65 38.56 14.00
CA GLU A 150 10.54 39.18 15.32
C GLU A 150 11.68 38.80 16.26
N ARG A 151 11.95 39.64 17.27
CA ARG A 151 12.90 39.27 18.33
C ARG A 151 12.21 38.40 19.38
N PHE A 152 12.75 37.21 19.61
CA PHE A 152 12.27 36.26 20.63
C PHE A 152 13.35 35.95 21.67
N THR A 153 13.07 36.19 22.95
CA THR A 153 14.05 35.98 24.02
C THR A 153 13.89 34.58 24.61
N ILE A 154 15.00 33.86 24.72
CA ILE A 154 15.05 32.53 25.32
C ILE A 154 15.48 32.64 26.78
N LYS A 155 14.86 31.84 27.64
CA LYS A 155 15.31 31.53 28.98
C LYS A 155 15.73 30.07 29.01
N GLU A 156 16.99 29.79 29.29
CA GLU A 156 17.52 28.43 29.31
C GLU A 156 16.98 27.65 30.52
N GLY A 157 16.80 26.34 30.36
CA GLY A 157 16.30 25.46 31.44
C GLY A 157 14.80 25.53 31.73
N GLU A 158 14.09 26.51 31.15
CA GLU A 158 12.63 26.67 31.30
C GLU A 158 11.85 25.74 30.35
N PRO A 159 10.58 25.42 30.69
CA PRO A 159 9.70 24.68 29.79
C PRO A 159 9.22 25.58 28.64
N TYR A 160 9.25 25.03 27.44
CA TYR A 160 8.73 25.61 26.21
C TYR A 160 7.84 24.58 25.53
N TYR A 161 7.10 25.02 24.52
CA TYR A 161 6.36 24.10 23.65
C TYR A 161 6.59 24.40 22.18
N LEU A 162 6.46 23.36 21.37
CA LEU A 162 6.40 23.40 19.92
C LEU A 162 5.00 23.00 19.47
N GLU A 163 4.33 23.90 18.78
CA GLU A 163 3.00 23.69 18.21
C GLU A 163 3.12 23.60 16.69
N ARG A 164 2.53 22.57 16.08
CA ARG A 164 2.63 22.36 14.63
C ARG A 164 1.96 23.51 13.87
N GLY A 165 2.71 24.15 12.97
CA GLY A 165 2.19 25.15 12.05
C GLY A 165 1.49 24.53 10.83
N LEU A 166 0.91 25.40 10.00
CA LEU A 166 0.21 25.02 8.77
C LEU A 166 1.07 24.11 7.87
N PHE A 167 0.50 22.97 7.47
CA PHE A 167 1.12 21.95 6.61
C PHE A 167 2.47 21.41 7.10
N GLY A 168 2.79 21.53 8.40
CA GLY A 168 4.04 21.01 8.97
C GLY A 168 5.31 21.69 8.44
N SER A 169 5.19 22.83 7.76
CA SER A 169 6.34 23.55 7.18
C SER A 169 7.19 24.27 8.24
N TYR A 170 6.59 24.54 9.40
CA TYR A 170 7.23 25.19 10.55
C TYR A 170 6.46 24.85 11.83
N PHE A 171 7.04 25.22 12.97
CA PHE A 171 6.45 25.07 14.30
C PHE A 171 6.41 26.43 15.00
N PHE A 172 5.43 26.66 15.85
CA PHE A 172 5.43 27.78 16.78
C PHE A 172 6.14 27.36 18.06
N LEU A 173 7.19 28.08 18.42
CA LEU A 173 7.85 28.00 19.72
C LEU A 173 7.21 29.03 20.65
N GLY A 174 6.72 28.58 21.81
CA GLY A 174 6.07 29.41 22.81
C GLY A 174 6.30 28.96 24.24
N ARG A 175 5.74 29.69 25.20
CA ARG A 175 5.71 29.37 26.63
C ARG A 175 4.31 29.62 27.17
N GLU A 176 3.89 28.85 28.16
CA GLU A 176 2.55 28.99 28.77
C GLU A 176 2.35 30.36 29.44
N ASP A 177 3.42 30.91 30.01
CA ASP A 177 3.41 32.19 30.73
C ASP A 177 3.53 33.42 29.81
N SER A 178 3.52 33.25 28.48
CA SER A 178 3.70 34.34 27.54
C SER A 178 2.85 34.19 26.27
N PRO A 179 2.12 35.24 25.86
CA PRO A 179 1.40 35.21 24.58
C PRO A 179 2.34 35.31 23.37
N ARG A 180 3.64 35.56 23.58
CA ARG A 180 4.61 35.71 22.50
C ARG A 180 5.06 34.33 22.02
N ARG A 181 5.01 34.14 20.71
CA ARG A 181 5.52 32.95 20.01
C ARG A 181 6.41 33.35 18.83
N THR A 182 7.26 32.43 18.40
CA THR A 182 8.09 32.60 17.21
C THR A 182 8.03 31.37 16.31
N ARG A 183 8.24 31.53 15.01
CA ARG A 183 8.24 30.39 14.08
C ARG A 183 9.64 29.81 13.98
N VAL A 184 9.74 28.50 14.12
CA VAL A 184 10.99 27.75 14.01
C VAL A 184 10.86 26.58 13.04
N LYS A 185 11.99 26.16 12.49
CA LYS A 185 12.13 24.98 11.64
C LYS A 185 13.23 24.08 12.18
N ARG A 186 13.00 22.77 12.18
CA ARG A 186 14.01 21.79 12.59
C ARG A 186 15.13 21.74 11.56
N ILE A 187 16.37 21.79 12.03
CA ILE A 187 17.58 21.68 11.20
C ILE A 187 18.47 20.48 11.58
N LYS A 188 18.20 19.84 12.73
CA LYS A 188 18.87 18.60 13.18
C LYS A 188 17.94 17.79 14.09
#